data_AF-A0A7W4J9Q6-F1
#
_entry.id   AF-A0A7W4J9Q6-F1
#
_cell.length_a   1.000
_cell.length_b   1.000
_cell.length_c   1.000
_cell.angle_alpha   90.00
_cell.angle_beta   90.00
_cell.angle_gamma   90.00
#
_symmetry.space_group_name_H-M   'P 1'
#
loop_
_entity.id
_entity.type
_entity.pdbx_description
1 polymer ?
#
loop_
_entity_poly.entity_id
_entity_poly.type
_entity_poly.pdbx_seq_one_letter_code
_entity_poly.pdbx_strand_id
1 'polypeptide(L)' 'MNPIRPACALLALLALAGCVYEPPPYRGWRRGYHGGHHGWYDERGGWRGDYYHHRD' A
#
# COMPACT_ATOMS: atom_id res chain seq x y z
N MET A 1 -8.46 9.27 -34.40
CA MET A 1 -8.05 9.39 -32.98
C MET A 1 -7.41 8.07 -32.58
N ASN A 2 -6.10 8.05 -32.27
CA ASN A 2 -5.34 6.82 -32.02
C ASN A 2 -5.53 6.36 -30.56
N PRO A 3 -6.16 5.21 -30.27
CA PRO A 3 -6.52 4.76 -28.92
C PRO A 3 -5.34 4.21 -28.10
N ILE A 4 -4.12 4.25 -28.65
CA ILE A 4 -2.91 3.68 -28.03
C ILE A 4 -2.44 4.53 -26.83
N ARG A 5 -2.64 5.85 -26.89
CA ARG A 5 -2.19 6.80 -25.85
C ARG A 5 -2.83 6.61 -24.47
N PRO A 6 -4.16 6.37 -24.33
CA PRO A 6 -4.75 6.15 -23.01
C PRO A 6 -4.34 4.82 -22.37
N ALA A 7 -4.00 3.80 -23.15
CA ALA A 7 -3.63 2.48 -22.62
C ALA A 7 -2.28 2.54 -21.85
N CYS A 8 -1.28 3.24 -22.39
CA CYS A 8 0.00 3.44 -21.70
C CYS A 8 -0.15 4.21 -20.39
N ALA A 9 -1.03 5.23 -20.35
CA ALA A 9 -1.29 6.01 -19.15
C ALA A 9 -1.98 5.17 -18.06
N LEU A 10 -2.95 4.33 -18.44
CA LEU A 10 -3.62 3.41 -17.53
C LEU A 10 -2.64 2.37 -16.95
N LEU A 11 -1.78 1.79 -17.80
CA LEU A 11 -0.76 0.84 -17.36
C LEU A 11 0.26 1.48 -16.42
N ALA A 12 0.68 2.73 -16.68
CA ALA A 12 1.57 3.47 -15.79
C ALA A 12 0.91 3.71 -14.42
N LEU A 13 -0.36 4.14 -14.39
CA LEU A 13 -1.10 4.33 -13.14
C LEU A 13 -1.28 3.03 -12.35
N LEU A 14 -1.58 1.92 -13.02
CA LEU A 14 -1.68 0.60 -12.40
C LEU A 14 -0.33 0.11 -11.86
N ALA A 15 0.76 0.33 -12.60
CA ALA A 15 2.11 0.00 -12.15
C ALA A 15 2.50 0.82 -10.91
N LEU A 16 2.24 2.13 -10.91
CA LEU A 16 2.45 3.00 -9.75
C LEU A 16 1.59 2.59 -8.55
N ALA A 17 0.32 2.24 -8.75
CA ALA A 17 -0.55 1.77 -7.69
C ALA A 17 -0.06 0.43 -7.10
N GLY A 18 0.44 -0.48 -7.94
CA GLY A 18 1.04 -1.74 -7.52
C GLY A 18 2.32 -1.56 -6.71
N CYS A 19 3.15 -0.56 -7.04
CA CYS A 19 4.35 -0.23 -6.26
C CYS A 19 4.03 0.31 -4.85
N VAL A 20 2.85 0.88 -4.63
CA VAL A 20 2.40 1.41 -3.33
C VAL A 20 1.63 0.35 -2.53
N TYR A 21 1.18 -0.72 -3.18
CA TYR A 21 0.46 -1.80 -2.54
C TYR A 21 1.42 -2.76 -1.84
N GLU A 22 1.63 -2.51 -0.55
CA GLU A 22 2.23 -3.52 0.32
C GLU A 22 1.20 -4.57 0.75
N PRO A 23 1.52 -5.86 0.63
CA PRO A 23 0.67 -6.90 1.16
C PRO A 23 0.66 -6.86 2.70
N PRO A 24 -0.48 -7.19 3.34
CA PRO A 24 -0.54 -7.32 4.79
C PRO A 24 0.44 -8.39 5.27
N PRO A 25 1.07 -8.18 6.45
CA PRO A 25 2.02 -9.15 7.00
C PRO A 25 1.36 -10.48 7.36
N TYR A 26 0.08 -10.46 7.75
CA TYR A 26 -0.71 -11.65 8.06
C TYR A 26 -2.16 -11.49 7.63
N ARG A 27 -2.86 -12.62 7.50
CA ARG A 27 -4.28 -12.66 7.17
C ARG A 27 -5.10 -12.01 8.30
N GLY A 28 -6.00 -11.11 7.94
CA GLY A 28 -6.82 -10.33 8.89
C GLY A 28 -6.26 -8.95 9.22
N TRP A 29 -5.00 -8.68 8.88
CA TRP A 29 -4.39 -7.38 9.12
C TRP A 29 -4.80 -6.37 8.05
N ARG A 30 -5.05 -5.13 8.49
CA ARG A 30 -5.50 -4.03 7.66
C ARG A 30 -4.54 -2.84 7.80
N ARG A 31 -4.35 -2.09 6.72
CA ARG A 31 -3.53 -0.87 6.74
C ARG A 31 -4.37 0.32 7.18
N GLY A 32 -3.78 1.22 7.96
CA GLY A 32 -4.44 2.49 8.28
C GLY A 32 -3.74 3.26 9.39
N TYR A 33 -4.46 4.23 9.94
CA TYR A 33 -3.97 5.14 10.96
C TYR A 33 -4.69 4.86 12.27
N HIS A 34 -3.94 4.48 13.30
CA HIS A 34 -4.51 4.22 14.62
C HIS A 34 -3.62 4.81 15.70
N GLY A 35 -4.23 5.61 16.59
CA GLY A 35 -3.55 6.15 17.77
C GLY A 35 -2.37 7.08 17.49
N GLY A 36 -2.32 7.75 16.33
CA GLY A 36 -1.19 8.62 15.97
C GLY A 36 -0.20 7.99 14.99
N HIS A 37 -0.34 6.69 14.71
CA HIS A 37 0.64 5.93 13.94
C HIS A 37 0.03 5.30 12.68
N HIS A 38 0.78 5.38 11.58
CA HIS A 38 0.51 4.61 10.37
C HIS A 38 1.12 3.20 10.49
N GLY A 39 0.34 2.20 10.10
CA GLY A 39 0.81 0.82 10.08
C GLY A 39 -0.29 -0.19 9.81
N TRP A 40 0.05 -1.44 10.11
CA TRP A 40 -0.85 -2.57 10.05
C TRP A 40 -1.45 -2.84 11.43
N TYR A 41 -2.75 -3.11 11.46
CA TYR A 41 -3.47 -3.49 12.68
C TYR A 41 -4.37 -4.70 12.43
N ASP A 42 -4.64 -5.48 13.47
CA ASP A 42 -5.58 -6.60 13.48
C ASP A 42 -6.73 -6.35 14.46
N GLU A 43 -7.85 -7.03 14.26
CA GLU A 43 -9.06 -6.93 15.08
C GLU A 43 -8.84 -7.41 16.53
N ARG A 44 -7.77 -8.17 16.76
CA ARG A 44 -7.34 -8.65 18.09
C ARG A 44 -6.49 -7.66 18.87
N GLY A 45 -6.29 -6.44 18.35
CA GLY A 45 -5.44 -5.42 18.97
C GLY A 45 -3.95 -5.57 18.65
N GLY A 46 -3.59 -6.42 17.68
CA GLY A 46 -2.22 -6.48 17.16
C GLY A 46 -1.87 -5.21 16.42
N TRP A 47 -0.69 -4.64 16.70
CA TRP A 47 -0.17 -3.46 16.00
C TRP A 47 1.23 -3.75 15.46
N ARG A 48 1.48 -3.33 14.23
CA ARG A 48 2.77 -3.38 13.57
C ARG A 48 2.91 -2.10 12.75
N GLY A 49 3.68 -1.15 13.27
CA GLY A 49 3.99 0.08 12.55
C GLY A 49 4.57 -0.20 11.18
N ASP A 50 4.47 0.79 10.28
CA ASP A 50 5.19 0.78 9.01
C ASP A 50 6.71 0.92 9.33
N TYR A 51 7.37 -0.16 9.71
CA TYR A 51 8.82 -0.19 9.93
C TYR A 51 9.54 -0.13 8.58
N TYR A 52 9.64 1.06 7.99
CA TYR A 52 10.62 1.38 6.96
C TYR A 52 11.56 2.47 7.47
N HIS A 53 12.37 2.12 8.47
CA HIS A 53 13.68 2.77 8.64
C HIS A 53 14.67 2.09 7.69
N HIS A 54 14.61 2.40 6.40
CA HIS A 54 15.69 2.12 5.45
C HIS A 54 15.81 3.31 4.49
N ARG A 55 16.43 4.38 4.99
CA ARG A 55 17.20 5.33 4.19
C ARG A 55 18.24 5.97 5.10
N ASP A 56 19.40 5.32 5.18
CA ASP A 56 20.72 5.94 5.01
C ASP A 56 21.59 4.93 4.25
#